data_AF-A0A9J6E0C6-F1
#
_entry.id   AF-A0A9J6E0C6-F1
#
_cell.length_a   1.000
_cell.length_b   1.000
_cell.length_c   1.000
_cell.angle_alpha   90.00
_cell.angle_beta   90.00
_cell.angle_gamma   90.00
#
_symmetry.space_group_name_H-M   'P 1'
#
loop_
_entity.id
_entity.type
_entity.pdbx_description
1 polymer ?
#
loop_
_entity_poly.entity_id
_entity_poly.type
_entity_poly.pdbx_seq_one_letter_code
_entity_poly.pdbx_strand_id
1 'polypeptide(L)'
;MSAVGSKNTRRSFTAAFKRAAILHAEETNNCAAGRKFGIGECVVRKWRLQREEIFSCDSKRRGFRGPKSGRFSELEAKLAAYVTDLRDRSLLVTCEMVTQQARVYAVQAGIPRCIIYLDETWVNAGHTKEYVWQDTTVKSSQDAFLKGLTTGLAAPSGKGARLILVHAGSSATGFIEGAADYFRAKKWGSADYHSEMDGR
;
A
#
# COMPACT_ATOMS: atom_id res chain seq x y z
N MET A 1 0.10 10.05 -40.44
CA MET A 1 -1.00 9.88 -39.48
C MET A 1 -0.50 9.00 -38.35
N SER A 2 -0.08 9.60 -37.24
CA SER A 2 0.55 8.87 -36.13
C SER A 2 -0.49 8.04 -35.38
N ALA A 3 -0.27 6.74 -35.28
CA ALA A 3 -1.10 5.84 -34.49
C ALA A 3 -1.06 6.28 -33.02
N VAL A 4 -2.19 6.76 -32.51
CA VAL A 4 -2.41 7.02 -31.09
C VAL A 4 -2.15 5.72 -30.35
N GLY A 5 -1.07 5.68 -29.57
CA GLY A 5 -0.76 4.55 -28.71
C GLY A 5 -1.95 4.24 -27.81
N SER A 6 -2.63 3.13 -28.08
CA SER A 6 -3.71 2.62 -27.23
C SER A 6 -3.17 2.47 -25.81
N LYS A 7 -3.65 3.30 -24.88
CA LYS A 7 -3.28 3.25 -23.48
C LYS A 7 -3.45 1.82 -22.98
N ASN A 8 -2.40 1.22 -22.44
CA ASN A 8 -2.41 -0.16 -21.96
C ASN A 8 -3.19 -0.23 -20.63
N THR A 9 -4.53 -0.24 -20.72
CA THR A 9 -5.41 -0.31 -19.56
C THR A 9 -5.32 -1.71 -18.94
N ARG A 10 -5.06 -1.80 -17.63
CA ARG A 10 -5.11 -3.08 -16.92
C ARG A 10 -6.51 -3.67 -17.04
N ARG A 11 -6.63 -4.80 -17.76
CA ARG A 11 -7.88 -5.56 -17.90
C ARG A 11 -8.03 -6.58 -16.77
N SER A 12 -9.25 -6.74 -16.29
CA SER A 12 -9.63 -7.74 -15.26
C SER A 12 -10.56 -8.78 -15.89
N PHE A 13 -10.28 -10.07 -15.72
CA PHE A 13 -10.99 -11.17 -16.37
C PHE A 13 -11.63 -12.10 -15.35
N THR A 14 -12.85 -12.58 -15.62
CA THR A 14 -13.57 -13.55 -14.78
C THR A 14 -12.93 -14.93 -14.87
N ALA A 15 -13.11 -15.77 -13.85
CA ALA A 15 -12.60 -17.14 -13.83
C ALA A 15 -13.21 -17.96 -14.97
N ALA A 16 -14.49 -17.77 -15.30
CA ALA A 16 -15.12 -18.39 -16.46
C ALA A 16 -14.37 -18.10 -17.78
N PHE A 17 -14.02 -16.84 -18.01
CA PHE A 17 -13.25 -16.44 -19.20
C PHE A 17 -11.84 -17.05 -19.19
N LYS A 18 -11.17 -17.05 -18.02
CA LYS A 18 -9.86 -17.69 -17.87
C LYS A 18 -9.91 -19.20 -18.15
N ARG A 19 -10.96 -19.91 -17.69
CA ARG A 19 -11.17 -21.34 -17.97
C ARG A 19 -11.29 -21.59 -19.47
N ALA A 20 -12.11 -20.82 -20.17
CA ALA A 20 -12.27 -20.96 -21.62
C ALA A 20 -10.95 -20.76 -22.37
N ALA A 21 -10.14 -19.78 -21.95
CA ALA A 21 -8.82 -19.54 -22.51
C ALA A 21 -7.83 -20.68 -22.21
N ILE A 22 -7.87 -21.26 -21.00
CA ILE A 22 -7.03 -22.39 -20.60
C ILE A 22 -7.40 -23.65 -21.40
N LEU A 23 -8.68 -24.02 -21.45
CA LEU A 23 -9.13 -25.22 -22.19
C LEU A 23 -8.71 -25.16 -23.65
N HIS A 24 -8.92 -24.02 -24.30
CA HIS A 24 -8.51 -23.85 -25.69
C HIS A 24 -6.98 -23.89 -25.87
N ALA A 25 -6.21 -23.39 -24.90
CA ALA A 25 -4.75 -23.48 -24.93
C ALA A 25 -4.24 -24.92 -24.71
N GLU A 26 -4.96 -25.73 -23.94
CA GLU A 26 -4.68 -27.17 -23.74
C GLU A 26 -4.99 -27.99 -24.99
N GLU A 27 -6.05 -27.63 -25.72
CA GLU A 27 -6.40 -28.25 -27.02
C GLU A 27 -5.44 -27.85 -28.16
N THR A 28 -4.87 -26.63 -28.11
CA THR A 28 -4.06 -26.07 -29.20
C THR A 28 -2.67 -25.67 -28.74
N ASN A 29 -2.48 -24.40 -28.36
CA ASN A 29 -1.28 -23.86 -27.71
C ASN A 29 -1.58 -22.45 -27.15
N ASN A 30 -0.66 -21.91 -26.34
CA ASN A 30 -0.83 -20.60 -25.70
C ASN A 30 -0.97 -19.45 -26.71
N CYS A 31 -0.23 -19.49 -27.83
CA CYS A 31 -0.26 -18.44 -28.85
C CYS A 31 -1.60 -18.42 -29.60
N ALA A 32 -2.15 -19.59 -29.92
CA ALA A 32 -3.47 -19.72 -30.54
C ALA A 32 -4.58 -19.20 -29.63
N ALA A 33 -4.53 -19.52 -28.33
CA ALA A 33 -5.43 -18.95 -27.34
C ALA A 33 -5.28 -17.43 -27.17
N GLY A 34 -4.04 -16.92 -27.16
CA GLY A 34 -3.80 -15.48 -27.11
C GLY A 34 -4.47 -14.75 -28.29
N ARG A 35 -4.35 -15.29 -29.51
CA ARG A 35 -5.01 -14.75 -30.71
C ARG A 35 -6.53 -14.84 -30.62
N LYS A 36 -7.09 -16.00 -30.24
CA LYS A 36 -8.54 -16.21 -30.16
C LYS A 36 -9.23 -15.29 -29.15
N PHE A 37 -8.61 -15.08 -27.99
CA PHE A 37 -9.22 -14.34 -26.89
C PHE A 37 -8.73 -12.88 -26.77
N GLY A 38 -7.81 -12.43 -27.63
CA GLY A 38 -7.25 -11.07 -27.60
C GLY A 38 -6.44 -10.80 -26.31
N ILE A 39 -5.61 -11.75 -25.92
CA ILE A 39 -4.81 -11.73 -24.68
C ILE A 39 -3.35 -12.03 -25.04
N GLY A 40 -2.40 -11.40 -24.36
CA GLY A 40 -0.99 -11.78 -24.49
C GLY A 40 -0.73 -13.22 -24.05
N GLU A 41 0.09 -13.95 -24.81
CA GLU A 41 0.53 -15.32 -24.49
C GLU A 41 0.98 -15.47 -23.03
N CYS A 42 1.74 -14.48 -22.53
CA CYS A 42 2.29 -14.50 -21.19
C CYS A 42 1.21 -14.57 -20.09
N VAL A 43 0.03 -14.01 -20.35
CA VAL A 43 -1.12 -14.06 -19.45
C VAL A 43 -1.76 -15.45 -19.49
N VAL A 44 -1.92 -16.03 -20.69
CA VAL A 44 -2.44 -17.40 -20.86
C VAL A 44 -1.55 -18.40 -20.15
N ARG A 45 -0.23 -18.31 -20.34
CA ARG A 45 0.77 -19.14 -19.65
C ARG A 45 0.67 -19.00 -18.14
N LYS A 46 0.55 -17.77 -17.62
CA LYS A 46 0.35 -17.52 -16.18
C LYS A 46 -0.94 -18.17 -15.66
N TRP A 47 -2.04 -18.09 -16.39
CA TRP A 47 -3.29 -18.72 -15.98
C TRP A 47 -3.23 -20.24 -15.99
N ARG A 48 -2.49 -20.85 -16.93
CA ARG A 48 -2.25 -22.30 -16.91
C ARG A 48 -1.48 -22.75 -15.66
N LEU A 49 -0.50 -21.96 -15.20
CA LEU A 49 0.18 -22.23 -13.92
C LEU A 49 -0.77 -22.13 -12.71
N GLN A 50 -1.85 -21.36 -12.81
CA GLN A 50 -2.88 -21.18 -11.78
C GLN A 50 -4.16 -21.99 -12.07
N ARG A 51 -4.08 -23.02 -12.91
CA ARG A 51 -5.25 -23.74 -13.44
C ARG A 51 -6.15 -24.25 -12.32
N GLU A 52 -5.61 -25.01 -11.37
CA GLU A 52 -6.39 -25.62 -10.30
C GLU A 52 -7.15 -24.58 -9.47
N GLU A 53 -6.51 -23.45 -9.15
CA GLU A 53 -7.16 -22.34 -8.43
C GLU A 53 -8.27 -21.68 -9.27
N ILE A 54 -8.05 -21.53 -10.58
CA ILE A 54 -9.03 -20.95 -11.51
C ILE A 54 -10.24 -21.85 -11.71
N PHE A 55 -10.04 -23.17 -11.72
CA PHE A 55 -11.13 -24.14 -11.88
C PHE A 55 -11.92 -24.38 -10.59
N SER A 56 -11.25 -24.37 -9.42
CA SER A 56 -11.92 -24.59 -8.12
C SER A 56 -12.72 -23.39 -7.61
N CYS A 57 -12.36 -22.16 -8.00
CA CYS A 57 -13.04 -20.95 -7.50
C CYS A 57 -14.41 -20.68 -8.14
N ASP A 58 -15.11 -19.63 -7.68
CA ASP A 58 -16.36 -19.19 -8.31
C ASP A 58 -16.12 -18.62 -9.73
N SER A 59 -17.04 -18.90 -10.65
CA SER A 59 -16.96 -18.50 -12.06
C SER A 59 -16.84 -16.98 -12.28
N LYS A 60 -17.41 -16.17 -11.38
CA LYS A 60 -17.40 -14.70 -11.43
C LYS A 60 -16.15 -14.11 -10.79
N ARG A 61 -15.34 -14.89 -10.08
CA ARG A 61 -14.10 -14.42 -9.43
C ARG A 61 -13.13 -13.83 -10.46
N ARG A 62 -12.65 -12.60 -10.24
CA ARG A 62 -11.76 -11.92 -11.20
C ARG A 62 -10.28 -11.90 -10.81
N GLY A 63 -9.96 -12.12 -9.53
CA GLY A 63 -8.59 -12.09 -9.03
C GLY A 63 -8.35 -13.02 -7.84
N PHE A 64 -7.09 -13.35 -7.63
CA PHE A 64 -6.57 -14.12 -6.50
C PHE A 64 -5.69 -13.20 -5.63
N ARG A 65 -6.23 -12.03 -5.28
CA ARG A 65 -5.53 -11.03 -4.46
C ARG A 65 -5.82 -11.29 -2.98
N GLY A 66 -4.87 -10.92 -2.14
CA GLY A 66 -5.02 -10.88 -0.68
C GLY A 66 -4.51 -12.13 0.03
N PRO A 67 -4.23 -12.04 1.34
CA PRO A 67 -3.94 -13.19 2.19
C PRO A 67 -5.05 -14.23 2.06
N LYS A 68 -4.70 -15.52 1.97
CA LYS A 68 -5.68 -16.62 1.98
C LYS A 68 -6.31 -16.81 3.37
N SER A 69 -5.69 -16.25 4.41
CA SER A 69 -6.16 -16.19 5.80
C SER A 69 -5.82 -14.84 6.41
N GLY A 70 -6.74 -14.24 7.18
CA GLY A 70 -6.44 -13.03 7.93
C GLY A 70 -5.52 -13.29 9.13
N ARG A 71 -5.16 -12.21 9.84
CA ARG A 71 -4.30 -12.25 11.04
C ARG A 71 -4.86 -13.15 12.15
N PHE A 72 -6.19 -13.30 12.21
CA PHE A 72 -6.90 -14.07 13.23
C PHE A 72 -7.79 -15.13 12.57
N SER A 73 -7.19 -16.09 11.87
CA SER A 73 -7.88 -17.11 11.08
C SER A 73 -8.93 -17.90 11.86
N GLU A 74 -8.65 -18.25 13.12
CA GLU A 74 -9.61 -18.97 13.98
C GLU A 74 -10.85 -18.12 14.32
N LEU A 75 -10.64 -16.83 14.60
CA LEU A 75 -11.75 -15.89 14.86
C LEU A 75 -12.58 -15.69 13.60
N GLU A 76 -11.95 -15.53 12.44
CA GLU A 76 -12.62 -15.43 11.15
C GLU A 76 -13.46 -16.68 10.84
N ALA A 77 -12.93 -17.87 11.13
CA ALA A 77 -13.66 -19.13 10.96
C ALA A 77 -14.91 -19.20 11.86
N LYS A 78 -14.79 -18.80 13.15
CA LYS A 78 -15.93 -18.72 14.06
C LYS A 78 -16.98 -17.71 13.58
N LEU A 79 -16.55 -16.55 13.09
CA LEU A 79 -17.45 -15.53 12.57
C LEU A 79 -18.16 -15.98 11.29
N ALA A 80 -17.46 -16.69 10.41
CA ALA A 80 -18.03 -17.29 9.21
C ALA A 80 -19.11 -18.33 9.56
N ALA A 81 -18.85 -19.21 10.53
CA ALA A 81 -19.84 -20.17 11.02
C ALA A 81 -21.10 -19.49 11.58
N TYR A 82 -20.92 -18.42 12.38
CA TYR A 82 -22.03 -17.61 12.90
C TYR A 82 -22.87 -16.98 11.77
N VAL A 83 -22.23 -16.43 10.73
CA VAL A 83 -22.92 -15.86 9.57
C VAL A 83 -23.67 -16.91 8.78
N THR A 84 -23.06 -18.09 8.56
CA THR A 84 -23.70 -19.21 7.87
C THR A 84 -24.94 -19.67 8.62
N ASP A 85 -24.85 -19.90 9.93
CA ASP A 85 -25.99 -20.30 10.77
C ASP A 85 -27.15 -19.29 10.73
N LEU A 86 -26.88 -17.98 10.78
CA LEU A 86 -27.92 -16.96 10.64
C LEU A 86 -28.61 -17.02 9.26
N ARG A 87 -27.83 -17.24 8.20
CA ARG A 87 -28.37 -17.34 6.83
C ARG A 87 -29.18 -18.60 6.61
N ASP A 88 -28.75 -19.72 7.18
CA ASP A 88 -29.47 -20.99 7.14
C ASP A 88 -30.83 -20.87 7.85
N ARG A 89 -30.88 -20.06 8.92
CA ARG A 89 -32.11 -19.68 9.61
C ARG A 89 -32.91 -18.57 8.92
N SER A 90 -32.49 -18.13 7.73
CA SER A 90 -33.10 -17.03 6.96
C SER A 90 -33.20 -15.71 7.74
N LEU A 91 -32.27 -15.47 8.67
CA LEU A 91 -32.17 -14.23 9.43
C LEU A 91 -31.33 -13.21 8.67
N LEU A 92 -31.70 -11.93 8.83
CA LEU A 92 -30.93 -10.81 8.31
C LEU A 92 -29.53 -10.79 8.93
N VAL A 93 -28.50 -10.66 8.10
CA VAL A 93 -27.12 -10.46 8.55
C VAL A 93 -26.69 -9.04 8.18
N THR A 94 -26.61 -8.15 9.18
CA THR A 94 -26.08 -6.80 8.98
C THR A 94 -24.59 -6.74 9.29
N CYS A 95 -23.90 -5.75 8.71
CA CYS A 95 -22.50 -5.49 9.04
C CYS A 95 -22.30 -5.18 10.53
N GLU A 96 -23.26 -4.51 11.16
CA GLU A 96 -23.19 -4.18 12.58
C GLU A 96 -23.23 -5.44 13.46
N MET A 97 -24.15 -6.37 13.20
CA MET A 97 -24.24 -7.64 13.94
C MET A 97 -22.92 -8.42 13.84
N VAL A 98 -22.37 -8.53 12.63
CA VAL A 98 -21.08 -9.20 12.39
C VAL A 98 -19.94 -8.50 13.14
N THR A 99 -19.92 -7.16 13.16
CA THR A 99 -18.91 -6.36 13.86
C THR A 99 -19.01 -6.54 15.38
N GLN A 100 -20.22 -6.54 15.92
CA GLN A 100 -20.45 -6.76 17.35
C GLN A 100 -20.04 -8.17 17.76
N GLN A 101 -20.41 -9.19 16.98
CA GLN A 101 -20.03 -10.57 17.26
C GLN A 101 -18.51 -10.78 17.18
N ALA A 102 -17.84 -10.17 16.19
CA ALA A 102 -16.38 -10.22 16.09
C ALA A 102 -15.70 -9.64 17.34
N ARG A 103 -16.25 -8.57 17.94
CA ARG A 103 -15.74 -8.00 19.19
C ARG A 103 -15.90 -8.97 20.37
N VAL A 104 -17.01 -9.67 20.46
CA VAL A 104 -17.24 -10.68 21.51
C VAL A 104 -16.22 -11.82 21.38
N TYR A 105 -16.03 -12.34 20.16
CA TYR A 105 -15.03 -13.39 19.92
C TYR A 105 -13.60 -12.92 20.16
N ALA A 106 -13.27 -11.68 19.84
CA ALA A 106 -11.95 -11.11 20.14
C ALA A 106 -11.68 -11.09 21.64
N VAL A 107 -12.65 -10.64 22.44
CA VAL A 107 -12.54 -10.64 23.92
C VAL A 107 -12.39 -12.06 24.46
N GLN A 108 -13.20 -13.01 23.99
CA GLN A 108 -13.11 -14.42 24.41
C GLN A 108 -11.77 -15.06 24.05
N ALA A 109 -11.19 -14.69 22.91
CA ALA A 109 -9.88 -15.16 22.48
C ALA A 109 -8.71 -14.43 23.14
N GLY A 110 -8.97 -13.50 24.07
CA GLY A 110 -7.93 -12.68 24.71
C GLY A 110 -7.21 -11.73 23.74
N ILE A 111 -7.80 -11.44 22.58
CA ILE A 111 -7.22 -10.54 21.59
C ILE A 111 -7.44 -9.10 22.09
N PRO A 112 -6.37 -8.36 22.43
CA PRO A 112 -6.50 -7.02 22.94
C PRO A 112 -7.10 -6.10 21.88
N ARG A 113 -7.91 -5.12 22.31
CA ARG A 113 -8.30 -4.02 21.43
C ARG A 113 -7.07 -3.16 21.16
N CYS A 114 -6.44 -3.38 20.01
CA CYS A 114 -5.34 -2.58 19.54
C CYS A 114 -5.90 -1.34 18.83
N ILE A 115 -5.86 -0.18 19.49
CA ILE A 115 -6.16 1.10 18.87
C ILE A 115 -4.85 1.60 18.24
N ILE A 116 -4.87 1.80 16.92
CA ILE A 116 -3.77 2.39 16.18
C ILE A 116 -4.12 3.84 15.90
N TYR A 117 -3.26 4.74 16.35
CA TYR A 117 -3.27 6.15 16.02
C TYR A 117 -2.42 6.37 14.78
N LEU A 118 -2.96 7.16 13.86
CA LEU A 118 -2.24 7.69 12.71
C LEU A 118 -2.04 9.17 12.99
N ASP A 119 -0.81 9.64 12.87
CA ASP A 119 -0.53 11.06 12.99
C ASP A 119 0.50 11.49 11.96
N GLU A 120 0.44 12.77 11.67
CA GLU A 120 1.29 13.44 10.72
C GLU A 120 2.05 14.57 11.41
N THR A 121 3.36 14.63 11.17
CA THR A 121 4.20 15.74 11.60
C THR A 121 5.09 16.22 10.49
N TRP A 122 5.66 17.41 10.64
CA TRP A 122 6.52 18.00 9.61
C TRP A 122 7.75 18.65 10.22
N VAL A 123 8.87 18.52 9.52
CA VAL A 123 10.13 19.18 9.84
C VAL A 123 10.59 20.02 8.66
N ASN A 124 11.15 21.18 8.96
CA ASN A 124 11.73 22.07 7.94
C ASN A 124 13.10 21.55 7.51
N ALA A 125 13.42 21.58 6.21
CA ALA A 125 14.72 21.18 5.69
C ALA A 125 15.87 22.05 6.23
N GLY A 126 15.58 23.32 6.56
CA GLY A 126 16.50 24.24 7.22
C GLY A 126 16.39 24.25 8.75
N HIS A 127 15.80 23.22 9.38
CA HIS A 127 15.73 23.15 10.84
C HIS A 127 17.14 23.01 11.42
N THR A 128 17.58 24.04 12.15
CA THR A 128 18.87 24.09 12.84
C THR A 128 18.67 24.46 14.31
N LYS A 129 19.70 24.24 15.14
CA LYS A 129 19.74 24.76 16.51
C LYS A 129 19.76 26.29 16.48
N GLU A 130 19.15 26.90 17.49
CA GLU A 130 19.08 28.37 17.63
C GLU A 130 20.48 28.99 17.73
N TYR A 131 21.40 28.31 18.42
CA TYR A 131 22.79 28.71 18.55
C TYR A 131 23.69 27.57 18.06
N VAL A 132 24.69 27.93 17.25
CA VAL A 132 25.72 27.02 16.75
C VAL A 132 27.07 27.72 16.89
N TRP A 133 28.09 26.99 17.37
CA TRP A 133 29.46 27.51 17.41
C TRP A 133 29.98 27.73 15.98
N GLN A 134 30.39 28.96 15.70
CA GLN A 134 30.95 29.34 14.40
C GLN A 134 32.40 29.77 14.58
N ASP A 135 33.31 29.17 13.81
CA ASP A 135 34.71 29.57 13.78
C ASP A 135 34.84 30.93 13.08
N THR A 136 35.42 31.91 13.78
CA THR A 136 35.63 33.28 13.29
C THR A 136 37.04 33.48 12.71
N THR A 137 37.93 32.49 12.84
CA THR A 137 39.31 32.55 12.34
C THR A 137 39.41 32.35 10.83
N VAL A 138 38.44 31.63 10.25
CA VAL A 138 38.32 31.38 8.81
C VAL A 138 37.46 32.46 8.17
N LYS A 139 38.04 33.30 7.31
CA LYS A 139 37.33 34.45 6.71
C LYS A 139 36.65 34.16 5.37
N SER A 140 37.05 33.09 4.69
CA SER A 140 36.48 32.69 3.40
C SER A 140 36.66 31.21 3.12
N SER A 141 35.90 30.68 2.17
CA SER A 141 36.04 29.29 1.70
C SER A 141 37.42 29.01 1.10
N GLN A 142 38.02 30.00 0.44
CA GLN A 142 39.35 29.87 -0.13
C GLN A 142 40.43 29.83 0.96
N ASP A 143 40.30 30.64 2.01
CA ASP A 143 41.19 30.64 3.17
C ASP A 143 41.12 29.30 3.94
N ALA A 144 39.91 28.75 4.09
CA ALA A 144 39.72 27.41 4.66
C ALA A 144 40.48 26.35 3.86
N PHE A 145 40.31 26.34 2.53
CA PHE A 145 40.97 25.39 1.64
C PHE A 145 42.49 25.47 1.70
N LEU A 146 43.05 26.69 1.68
CA LEU A 146 44.51 26.91 1.76
C LEU A 146 45.10 26.45 3.10
N LYS A 147 44.31 26.54 4.19
CA LYS A 147 44.71 26.08 5.53
C LYS A 147 44.40 24.59 5.78
N GLY A 148 43.82 23.88 4.81
CA GLY A 148 43.38 22.49 4.98
C GLY A 148 42.22 22.33 5.96
N LEU A 149 41.44 23.39 6.20
CA LEU A 149 40.26 23.41 7.07
C LEU A 149 38.98 23.30 6.25
N THR A 150 37.88 22.93 6.91
CA THR A 150 36.53 22.97 6.32
C THR A 150 35.83 24.27 6.72
N THR A 151 34.86 24.72 5.92
CA THR A 151 34.05 25.91 6.22
C THR A 151 32.98 25.69 7.30
N GLY A 152 32.98 24.52 7.96
CA GLY A 152 31.95 24.15 8.92
C GLY A 152 30.57 23.90 8.31
N LEU A 153 29.55 23.84 9.17
CA LEU A 153 28.14 23.68 8.78
C LEU A 153 27.65 24.94 8.06
N ALA A 154 27.11 24.77 6.85
CA ALA A 154 26.47 25.87 6.14
C ALA A 154 25.21 26.33 6.90
N ALA A 155 25.15 27.61 7.24
CA ALA A 155 23.95 28.19 7.83
C ALA A 155 22.78 28.04 6.84
N PRO A 156 21.62 27.51 7.26
CA PRO A 156 20.47 27.41 6.38
C PRO A 156 19.99 28.81 5.99
N SER A 157 19.74 29.04 4.70
CA SER A 157 19.25 30.34 4.19
C SER A 157 17.82 30.69 4.63
N GLY A 158 17.12 29.73 5.25
CA GLY A 158 15.77 29.87 5.81
C GLY A 158 15.17 28.51 6.11
N LYS A 159 13.89 28.46 6.50
CA LYS A 159 13.20 27.21 6.86
C LYS A 159 13.24 26.14 5.74
N GLY A 160 13.26 26.55 4.48
CA GLY A 160 13.30 25.62 3.34
C GLY A 160 11.98 24.89 3.12
N ALA A 161 12.04 23.76 2.42
CA ALA A 161 10.88 22.88 2.19
C ALA A 161 10.52 22.07 3.44
N ARG A 162 9.30 21.56 3.54
CA ARG A 162 8.89 20.64 4.60
C ARG A 162 9.16 19.19 4.21
N LEU A 163 9.73 18.43 5.13
CA LEU A 163 9.71 16.97 5.13
C LEU A 163 8.57 16.55 6.04
N ILE A 164 7.60 15.86 5.48
CA ILE A 164 6.43 15.36 6.19
C ILE A 164 6.71 13.90 6.59
N LEU A 165 6.39 13.58 7.82
CA LEU A 165 6.50 12.26 8.41
C LEU A 165 5.10 11.80 8.79
N VAL A 166 4.66 10.69 8.22
CA VAL A 166 3.43 10.01 8.63
C VAL A 166 3.84 8.74 9.35
N HIS A 167 3.22 8.45 10.49
CA HIS A 167 3.48 7.21 11.21
C HIS A 167 2.22 6.68 11.88
N ALA A 168 2.19 5.35 12.02
CA ALA A 168 1.21 4.65 12.85
C ALA A 168 1.81 4.18 14.17
N GLY A 169 1.06 4.28 15.26
CA GLY A 169 1.49 3.78 16.57
C GLY A 169 0.31 3.43 17.48
N SER A 170 0.60 2.72 18.56
CA SER A 170 -0.37 2.43 19.62
C SER A 170 0.24 2.77 20.98
N SER A 171 -0.60 3.06 21.97
CA SER A 171 -0.13 3.20 23.35
C SER A 171 0.49 1.92 23.90
N ALA A 172 0.08 0.75 23.39
CA ALA A 172 0.56 -0.54 23.86
C ALA A 172 1.89 -0.97 23.22
N THR A 173 2.11 -0.66 21.94
CA THR A 173 3.28 -1.13 21.16
C THR A 173 4.25 -0.02 20.77
N GLY A 174 3.90 1.25 21.03
CA GLY A 174 4.61 2.39 20.45
C GLY A 174 4.42 2.46 18.94
N PHE A 175 5.42 2.97 18.23
CA PHE A 175 5.43 3.05 16.78
C PHE A 175 5.46 1.66 16.12
N ILE A 176 4.65 1.47 15.08
CA ILE A 176 4.59 0.21 14.32
C ILE A 176 5.76 0.15 13.34
N GLU A 177 6.62 -0.85 13.47
CA GLU A 177 7.75 -1.06 12.56
C GLU A 177 7.28 -1.14 11.10
N GLY A 178 7.94 -0.39 10.22
CA GLY A 178 7.61 -0.33 8.79
C GLY A 178 6.36 0.50 8.44
N ALA A 179 5.71 1.14 9.41
CA ALA A 179 4.57 2.03 9.17
C ALA A 179 4.96 3.50 8.94
N ALA A 180 6.24 3.84 9.07
CA ALA A 180 6.74 5.17 8.77
C ALA A 180 6.73 5.43 7.26
N ASP A 181 6.20 6.57 6.85
CA ASP A 181 6.33 7.08 5.49
C ASP A 181 6.83 8.54 5.51
N TYR A 182 7.59 8.91 4.48
CA TYR A 182 8.29 10.17 4.41
C TYR A 182 8.00 10.84 3.06
N PHE A 183 7.46 12.05 3.12
CA PHE A 183 7.16 12.83 1.92
C PHE A 183 7.90 14.16 1.95
N ARG A 184 8.70 14.42 0.92
CA ARG A 184 9.35 15.72 0.75
C ARG A 184 8.44 16.64 -0.05
N ALA A 185 7.81 17.60 0.64
CA ALA A 185 7.01 18.62 -0.01
C ALA A 185 7.89 19.56 -0.85
N LYS A 186 7.36 20.07 -1.94
CA LYS A 186 8.03 21.10 -2.74
C LYS A 186 7.88 22.44 -2.04
N LYS A 187 8.89 23.31 -2.20
CA LYS A 187 8.80 24.70 -1.76
C LYS A 187 8.09 25.49 -2.88
N TRP A 188 6.77 25.40 -2.94
CA TRP A 188 5.95 26.29 -3.76
C TRP A 188 5.24 27.30 -2.84
N GLY A 189 5.15 28.57 -3.25
CA GLY A 189 4.74 29.66 -2.36
C GLY A 189 3.41 29.40 -1.64
N SER A 190 3.33 29.70 -0.33
CA SER A 190 2.16 29.67 0.59
C SER A 190 1.17 28.49 0.55
N ALA A 191 1.31 27.55 -0.38
CA ALA A 191 0.33 26.52 -0.65
C ALA A 191 0.42 25.42 0.40
N ASP A 192 -0.75 24.88 0.75
CA ASP A 192 -0.87 23.77 1.67
C ASP A 192 -0.32 22.49 1.03
N TYR A 193 0.60 21.81 1.73
CA TYR A 193 1.28 20.62 1.21
C TYR A 193 0.34 19.42 1.07
N HIS A 194 -0.83 19.43 1.73
CA HIS A 194 -1.86 18.41 1.55
C HIS A 194 -2.23 18.25 0.07
N SER A 195 -2.23 19.35 -0.70
CA SER A 195 -2.49 19.31 -2.14
C SER A 195 -1.44 18.58 -2.97
N GLU A 196 -0.22 18.41 -2.45
CA GLU A 196 0.85 17.64 -3.10
C GLU A 196 0.82 16.15 -2.74
N MET A 197 0.16 15.78 -1.64
CA MET A 197 -0.02 14.39 -1.22
C MET A 197 -1.16 13.69 -1.97
N ASP A 198 -2.18 14.46 -2.36
CA ASP A 198 -3.28 13.96 -3.17
C ASP A 198 -2.81 13.76 -4.62
N GLY A 199 -2.42 12.53 -4.97
CA GLY A 199 -1.87 12.14 -6.28
C GLY A 199 -2.82 12.28 -7.48
N ARG A 200 -3.24 13.51 -7.79
CA ARG A 200 -3.97 13.87 -9.02
C ARG A 200 -3.09 13.84 -10.26
#